data_AF-A0A1W1UF90-F1
#
_entry.id   AF-A0A1W1UF90-F1
#
_cell.length_a   1.000
_cell.length_b   1.000
_cell.length_c   1.000
_cell.angle_alpha   90.00
_cell.angle_beta   90.00
_cell.angle_gamma   90.00
#
_symmetry.space_group_name_H-M   'P 1'
#
loop_
_entity.id
_entity.type
_entity.pdbx_description
1 polymer ?
#
loop_
_entity_poly.entity_id
_entity_poly.type
_entity_poly.pdbx_seq_one_letter_code
_entity_poly.pdbx_strand_id
1 'polypeptide(L)'
;MDSDVGAYQLPFYYRLAAEPMVRMTLTVFADLNAFLGEWDPIGMPKGLELDEYQMYVPGLLAAYNKGQTVERFLLWVYEQQIGFEVNEEFWAFTRPLAERITQYLRAHEE
;
A
#
# COMPACT_ATOMS: atom_id res chain seq x y z
N MET A 1 -40.98 -25.66 -37.93
CA MET A 1 -41.10 -25.70 -36.46
C MET A 1 -39.74 -26.12 -35.96
N ASP A 2 -38.96 -25.17 -35.45
CA ASP A 2 -37.89 -25.51 -34.53
C ASP A 2 -37.80 -24.38 -33.51
N SER A 3 -37.66 -24.80 -32.27
CA SER A 3 -38.07 -24.07 -31.08
C SER A 3 -36.98 -23.16 -30.55
N ASP A 4 -37.47 -22.09 -29.96
CA ASP A 4 -36.81 -21.13 -29.07
C ASP A 4 -35.85 -21.79 -28.06
N VAL A 5 -34.61 -21.29 -28.00
CA VAL A 5 -33.79 -21.31 -26.78
C VAL A 5 -33.04 -19.99 -26.72
N GLY A 6 -33.58 -19.06 -25.92
CA GLY A 6 -32.92 -17.81 -25.56
C GLY A 6 -31.52 -18.05 -25.00
N ALA A 7 -30.52 -17.47 -25.67
CA ALA A 7 -29.18 -17.34 -25.13
C ALA A 7 -29.13 -16.10 -24.24
N TYR A 8 -28.90 -16.37 -22.97
CA TYR A 8 -28.77 -15.41 -21.89
C TYR A 8 -27.76 -14.31 -22.18
N GLN A 9 -28.21 -13.10 -21.88
CA GLN A 9 -27.46 -11.90 -21.51
C GLN A 9 -26.13 -12.19 -20.78
N LEU A 10 -25.02 -11.63 -21.29
CA LEU A 10 -24.01 -10.94 -20.45
C LEU A 10 -23.42 -9.76 -21.25
N PRO A 11 -23.61 -8.50 -20.81
CA PRO A 11 -22.75 -7.40 -21.19
C PRO A 11 -21.42 -7.52 -20.45
N PHE A 12 -20.45 -6.66 -20.77
CA PHE A 12 -19.16 -6.52 -20.07
C PHE A 12 -18.03 -7.48 -20.50
N TYR A 13 -17.50 -7.25 -21.70
CA TYR A 13 -16.05 -7.23 -21.85
C TYR A 13 -15.63 -5.82 -22.23
N TYR A 14 -15.83 -4.88 -21.30
CA TYR A 14 -14.90 -3.77 -21.26
C TYR A 14 -13.53 -4.39 -20.98
N ARG A 15 -12.62 -4.22 -21.93
CA ARG A 15 -11.19 -4.32 -21.70
C ARG A 15 -10.89 -3.38 -20.53
N LEU A 16 -10.87 -3.91 -19.30
CA LEU A 16 -10.23 -3.23 -18.20
C LEU A 16 -8.80 -3.00 -18.71
N ALA A 17 -8.45 -1.74 -18.97
CA ALA A 17 -7.04 -1.38 -18.84
C ALA A 17 -6.61 -2.00 -17.51
N ALA A 18 -5.58 -2.85 -17.54
CA ALA A 18 -5.03 -3.40 -16.30
C ALA A 18 -4.84 -2.18 -15.38
N GLU A 19 -5.51 -2.17 -14.23
CA GLU A 19 -5.30 -1.10 -13.27
C GLU A 19 -3.80 -1.10 -12.96
N PRO A 20 -3.14 0.08 -13.01
CA PRO A 20 -1.70 0.14 -12.78
C PRO A 20 -1.40 -0.54 -11.44
N MET A 21 -0.59 -1.60 -11.50
CA MET A 21 -0.34 -2.47 -10.36
C MET A 21 1.16 -2.60 -10.15
N VAL A 22 1.59 -2.43 -8.91
CA VAL A 22 2.98 -2.64 -8.53
C VAL A 22 3.18 -4.09 -8.12
N ARG A 23 4.16 -4.77 -8.74
CA ARG A 23 4.54 -6.14 -8.36
C ARG A 23 5.49 -6.14 -7.17
N MET A 24 5.30 -7.09 -6.24
CA MET A 24 6.23 -7.31 -5.14
C MET A 24 7.51 -8.00 -5.65
N THR A 25 8.54 -7.21 -5.97
CA THR A 25 9.89 -7.70 -6.25
C THR A 25 10.75 -7.62 -4.99
N LEU A 26 11.93 -8.27 -5.01
CA LEU A 26 12.91 -8.14 -3.91
C LEU A 26 13.33 -6.68 -3.69
N THR A 27 13.48 -5.91 -4.76
CA THR A 27 13.83 -4.49 -4.69
C THR A 27 12.69 -3.67 -4.10
N VAL A 28 11.46 -3.84 -4.59
CA VAL A 28 10.27 -3.15 -4.04
C VAL A 28 10.09 -3.49 -2.57
N PHE A 29 10.27 -4.74 -2.19
CA PHE A 29 10.19 -5.15 -0.79
C PHE A 29 11.25 -4.45 0.08
N ALA A 30 12.51 -4.48 -0.36
CA ALA A 30 13.63 -3.91 0.40
C ALA A 30 13.49 -2.39 0.56
N ASP A 31 13.14 -1.68 -0.51
CA ASP A 31 13.00 -0.22 -0.50
C ASP A 31 11.80 0.21 0.37
N LEU A 32 10.67 -0.48 0.26
CA LEU A 32 9.51 -0.22 1.13
C LEU A 32 9.84 -0.51 2.60
N ASN A 33 10.58 -1.58 2.90
CA ASN A 33 11.00 -1.87 4.26
C ASN A 33 11.92 -0.77 4.81
N ALA A 34 12.84 -0.26 3.98
CA ALA A 34 13.72 0.85 4.36
C ALA A 34 12.93 2.14 4.64
N PHE A 35 11.94 2.49 3.82
CA PHE A 35 11.09 3.65 4.07
C PHE A 35 10.32 3.54 5.39
N LEU A 36 9.80 2.35 5.72
CA LEU A 36 9.11 2.13 6.99
C LEU A 36 10.08 2.14 8.18
N GLY A 37 11.30 1.63 7.99
CA GLY A 37 12.38 1.75 8.99
C GLY A 37 12.84 3.19 9.24
N GLU A 38 12.85 4.05 8.21
CA GLU A 38 13.10 5.49 8.36
C GLU A 38 11.99 6.19 9.14
N TRP A 39 10.76 5.68 9.06
CA TRP A 39 9.62 6.25 9.76
C TRP A 39 9.75 6.07 11.27
N ASP A 40 10.01 4.83 11.71
CA ASP A 40 10.18 4.45 13.12
C ASP A 40 9.37 5.29 14.15
N PRO A 41 8.05 5.42 14.00
CA PRO A 41 7.25 6.29 14.86
C PRO A 41 7.13 5.73 16.28
N ILE A 42 7.51 4.47 16.50
CA ILE A 42 7.45 3.80 17.80
C ILE A 42 8.79 3.84 18.53
N GLY A 43 9.84 4.40 17.90
CA GLY A 43 11.16 4.59 18.49
C GLY A 43 11.87 3.27 18.81
N MET A 44 11.87 2.34 17.86
CA MET A 44 12.54 1.05 18.01
C MET A 44 14.05 1.23 18.26
N PRO A 45 14.67 0.31 19.02
CA PRO A 45 16.12 0.32 19.15
C PRO A 45 16.81 0.17 17.79
N LYS A 46 17.85 0.97 17.59
CA LYS A 46 18.68 0.94 16.36
C LYS A 46 19.10 -0.48 15.99
N GLY A 47 18.70 -0.90 14.79
CA GLY A 47 18.96 -2.22 14.23
C GLY A 47 17.77 -3.18 14.28
N LEU A 48 16.66 -2.82 14.92
CA LEU A 48 15.43 -3.64 14.99
C LEU A 48 14.28 -3.09 14.14
N GLU A 49 14.40 -1.86 13.63
CA GLU A 49 13.36 -1.20 12.84
C GLU A 49 13.00 -2.01 11.61
N LEU A 50 14.00 -2.46 10.86
CA LEU A 50 13.81 -3.22 9.62
C LEU A 50 13.13 -4.57 9.86
N ASP A 51 13.35 -5.18 11.03
CA ASP A 51 12.75 -6.48 11.36
C ASP A 51 11.30 -6.33 11.83
N GLU A 52 10.98 -5.24 12.52
CA GLU A 52 9.63 -4.95 12.98
C GLU A 52 8.72 -4.49 11.83
N TYR A 53 9.24 -3.64 10.93
CA TYR A 53 8.41 -3.03 9.90
C TYR A 53 8.22 -3.90 8.65
N GLN A 54 9.04 -4.94 8.46
CA GLN A 54 8.96 -5.82 7.28
C GLN A 54 7.59 -6.48 7.11
N MET A 55 6.88 -6.75 8.22
CA MET A 55 5.58 -7.40 8.19
C MET A 55 4.49 -6.53 7.55
N TYR A 56 4.70 -5.21 7.49
CA TYR A 56 3.73 -4.27 6.92
C TYR A 56 3.92 -4.08 5.42
N VAL A 57 5.07 -4.44 4.85
CA VAL A 57 5.37 -4.24 3.43
C VAL A 57 4.35 -4.91 2.50
N PRO A 58 3.95 -6.19 2.70
CA PRO A 58 2.90 -6.80 1.89
C PRO A 58 1.55 -6.09 2.01
N GLY A 59 1.21 -5.63 3.21
CA GLY A 59 -0.02 -4.90 3.49
C GLY A 59 -0.07 -3.55 2.78
N LEU A 60 1.04 -2.81 2.82
CA LEU A 60 1.17 -1.51 2.17
C LEU A 60 0.97 -1.63 0.67
N LEU A 61 1.67 -2.57 0.03
CA LEU A 61 1.57 -2.77 -1.41
C LEU A 61 0.16 -3.22 -1.82
N ALA A 62 -0.44 -4.13 -1.05
CA ALA A 62 -1.80 -4.60 -1.32
C ALA A 62 -2.84 -3.49 -1.13
N ALA A 63 -2.66 -2.60 -0.16
CA ALA A 63 -3.52 -1.45 0.04
C ALA A 63 -3.40 -0.47 -1.13
N TYR A 64 -2.17 -0.16 -1.56
CA TYR A 64 -1.90 0.71 -2.70
C TYR A 64 -2.53 0.17 -4.00
N ASN A 65 -2.29 -1.10 -4.33
CA ASN A 65 -2.85 -1.75 -5.52
C ASN A 65 -4.39 -1.85 -5.49
N LYS A 66 -5.03 -1.64 -4.34
CA LYS A 66 -6.50 -1.53 -4.18
C LYS A 66 -6.99 -0.08 -4.24
N GLY A 67 -6.13 0.86 -4.60
CA GLY A 67 -6.44 2.29 -4.68
C GLY A 67 -6.48 3.01 -3.33
N GLN A 68 -5.93 2.44 -2.25
CA GLN A 68 -5.82 3.15 -0.97
C GLN A 68 -4.62 4.09 -0.95
N THR A 69 -4.72 5.18 -0.18
CA THR A 69 -3.60 6.10 0.02
C THR A 69 -2.59 5.51 0.98
N VAL A 70 -1.30 5.73 0.71
CA VAL A 70 -0.22 5.31 1.62
C VAL A 70 -0.37 5.99 2.99
N GLU A 71 -0.79 7.26 3.02
CA GLU A 71 -1.05 8.00 4.26
C GLU A 71 -2.01 7.25 5.19
N ARG A 72 -3.12 6.72 4.65
CA ARG A 72 -4.11 5.97 5.42
C ARG A 72 -3.54 4.64 5.94
N PHE A 73 -2.68 3.99 5.16
CA PHE A 73 -2.01 2.77 5.59
C PHE A 73 -1.03 3.05 6.74
N LEU A 74 -0.21 4.10 6.65
CA LEU A 74 0.71 4.48 7.72
C LEU A 74 -0.02 4.84 9.01
N LEU A 75 -1.14 5.58 8.90
CA LEU A 75 -2.01 5.83 10.06
C LEU A 75 -2.48 4.53 10.70
N TRP A 76 -2.94 3.55 9.92
CA TRP A 76 -3.35 2.26 10.44
C TRP A 76 -2.22 1.54 11.17
N VAL A 77 -1.00 1.50 10.60
CA VAL A 77 0.17 0.89 11.26
C VAL A 77 0.45 1.57 12.61
N TYR A 78 0.37 2.90 12.66
CA TYR A 78 0.54 3.68 13.88
C TYR A 78 -0.52 3.35 14.94
N GLU A 79 -1.79 3.29 14.53
CA GLU A 79 -2.92 2.96 15.41
C GLU A 79 -2.81 1.54 15.97
N GLN A 80 -2.33 0.56 15.17
CA GLN A 80 -2.13 -0.82 15.63
C GLN A 80 -1.08 -0.94 16.72
N GLN A 81 0.03 -0.20 16.59
CA GLN A 81 1.19 -0.39 17.45
C GLN A 81 1.12 0.43 18.73
N ILE A 82 0.68 1.68 18.64
CA ILE A 82 0.89 2.61 19.76
C ILE A 82 -0.41 3.12 20.39
N GLY A 83 -1.54 3.12 19.70
CA GLY A 83 -2.77 3.74 20.24
C GLY A 83 -2.57 5.22 20.66
N PHE A 84 -1.53 5.88 20.15
CA PHE A 84 -1.17 7.26 20.46
C PHE A 84 -2.13 8.24 19.79
N GLU A 85 -2.14 9.46 20.31
CA GLU A 85 -2.91 10.57 19.77
C GLU A 85 -2.34 11.02 18.40
N VAL A 86 -3.21 11.04 17.39
CA VAL A 86 -2.90 11.55 16.05
C VAL A 86 -2.89 13.07 16.11
N ASN A 87 -1.71 13.68 16.11
CA ASN A 87 -1.53 15.13 16.24
C ASN A 87 -0.79 15.73 15.01
N GLU A 88 -0.54 17.04 15.04
CA GLU A 88 0.13 17.71 13.92
C GLU A 88 1.59 17.28 13.75
N GLU A 89 2.30 16.94 14.83
CA GLU A 89 3.69 16.47 14.78
C GLU A 89 3.80 15.12 14.07
N PHE A 90 2.86 14.21 14.36
CA PHE A 90 2.73 12.95 13.63
C PHE A 90 2.58 13.18 12.12
N TRP A 91 1.70 14.11 11.72
CA TRP A 91 1.47 14.39 10.31
C TRP A 91 2.62 15.13 9.63
N ALA A 92 3.31 16.00 10.36
CA ALA A 92 4.49 16.72 9.85
C ALA A 92 5.59 15.75 9.39
N PHE A 93 5.69 14.60 10.05
CA PHE A 93 6.66 13.55 9.71
C PHE A 93 6.09 12.48 8.76
N THR A 94 4.82 12.10 8.93
CA THR A 94 4.21 11.00 8.16
C THR A 94 3.84 11.38 6.73
N ARG A 95 3.40 12.63 6.47
CA ARG A 95 3.00 13.06 5.12
C ARG A 95 4.15 13.04 4.11
N PRO A 96 5.33 13.64 4.40
CA PRO A 96 6.45 13.60 3.46
C PRO A 96 6.87 12.17 3.12
N LEU A 97 6.81 11.25 4.09
CA LEU A 97 7.10 9.84 3.85
C LEU A 97 6.04 9.19 2.96
N ALA A 98 4.76 9.39 3.25
CA ALA A 98 3.67 8.87 2.44
C ALA A 98 3.77 9.34 0.98
N GLU A 99 4.16 10.60 0.76
CA GLU A 99 4.41 11.15 -0.56
C GLU A 99 5.60 10.47 -1.26
N ARG A 100 6.72 10.29 -0.57
CA ARG A 100 7.89 9.56 -1.10
C ARG A 100 7.54 8.14 -1.53
N ILE A 101 6.86 7.39 -0.66
CA ILE A 101 6.42 6.02 -0.95
C ILE A 101 5.44 6.02 -2.14
N THR A 102 4.49 6.96 -2.18
CA THR A 102 3.53 7.06 -3.29
C THR A 102 4.24 7.34 -4.62
N GLN A 103 5.21 8.26 -4.65
CA GLN A 103 5.99 8.55 -5.84
C GLN A 103 6.83 7.34 -6.27
N TYR A 104 7.43 6.64 -5.32
CA TYR A 104 8.16 5.40 -5.56
C TYR A 104 7.25 4.33 -6.20
N LEU A 105 6.08 4.07 -5.62
CA LEU A 105 5.14 3.06 -6.12
C LEU A 105 4.63 3.41 -7.52
N ARG A 106 4.27 4.68 -7.78
CA ARG A 106 3.88 5.15 -9.12
C ARG A 106 4.95 4.91 -10.18
N ALA A 107 6.23 5.06 -9.83
CA ALA A 107 7.34 4.81 -10.75
C ALA A 107 7.51 3.31 -11.10
N HIS A 108 6.85 2.42 -10.35
CA HIS A 108 6.90 0.96 -10.50
C HIS A 108 5.54 0.36 -10.92
N GLU A 109 4.58 1.19 -11.32
CA GLU A 109 3.33 0.73 -11.93
C GLU A 109 3.59 0.19 -13.35
N GLU A 110 3.08 -1.01 -13.64
CA GLU A 110 3.12 -1.67 -14.96
C GLU A 110 1.80 -1.59 -15.71
#